data_AF-A0A0V1GQG7-F1
#
_entry.id   AF-A0A0V1GQG7-F1
#
_cell.length_a   1.000
_cell.length_b   1.000
_cell.length_c   1.000
_cell.angle_alpha   90.00
_cell.angle_beta   90.00
_cell.angle_gamma   90.00
#
_symmetry.space_group_name_H-M   'P 1'
#
loop_
_entity.id
_entity.type
_entity.pdbx_description
1 polymer ?
#
loop_
_entity_poly.entity_id
_entity_poly.type
_entity_poly.pdbx_seq_one_letter_code
_entity_poly.pdbx_strand_id
1 'polypeptide(L)'
;MAHFIVNNADINVLAYSDDPPNLPPRNEKSKAKGVLLVDNRVDDAAAWFVHTVPNFLAYLGGYSWPAAETAKGHMFLCLSLNEAHLNSVAKAIRYQEPYIYANNMPAAILSQHIELSNLATGVEIRITPFLEHAKFTTKAAHAAANIQAFGKHSKSFADMYERVLRKKFSASIRIWAPADTRSKSICKGQYHLRKITSPMQFDGVQVSREADSARWALVEGKNTVCFTTNDYKTAEKQIPGAAVCLENANVYNAFSTAASNMLFTLAIVILISLKTCMAQVATCKDDGDRELDWFFNVLNTKIIKSERNPAWANSGATIDQRAGHSIVLTMAHYVQNHAQIKVLAYSDDPPNLPPRNEKSKAKGVLLVDNRVDDAAAWFVHTVPNFLAYLGGYSWPAAETAKGHMFLCVSFTEAHLNSVAKAIRYQEPYIYANNLPAALLSQHIELSNLATGVEIRITPFLEHAKFTTKTVHAVANIQAFGKHSKSFADMYARILRKKFSASIRIWAPADARSKSICKGQYQLRKIASPMQFADNQVSREADSARWALV
;
A
#
# COMPACT_ATOMS: atom_id res chain seq x y z
N MET A 1 33.17 1.89 -0.67
CA MET A 1 33.66 1.00 -1.74
C MET A 1 34.92 1.49 -2.44
N ALA A 2 35.12 2.79 -2.69
CA ALA A 2 36.41 3.29 -3.21
C ALA A 2 37.61 2.86 -2.34
N HIS A 3 37.45 2.90 -1.01
CA HIS A 3 38.45 2.42 -0.04
C HIS A 3 38.68 0.90 -0.03
N PHE A 4 37.84 0.10 -0.70
CA PHE A 4 38.00 -1.36 -0.78
C PHE A 4 38.88 -1.79 -1.97
N ILE A 5 38.81 -1.03 -3.07
CA ILE A 5 39.49 -1.34 -4.34
C ILE A 5 40.86 -0.68 -4.46
N VAL A 6 41.17 0.29 -3.60
CA VAL A 6 42.47 0.96 -3.49
C VAL A 6 43.03 0.68 -2.10
N ASN A 7 44.35 0.50 -1.99
CA ASN A 7 44.99 0.31 -0.70
C ASN A 7 44.80 1.56 0.17
N ASN A 8 44.04 1.43 1.24
CA ASN A 8 43.80 2.48 2.20
C ASN A 8 44.12 1.93 3.60
N ALA A 9 45.21 2.41 4.19
CA ALA A 9 45.71 1.94 5.48
C ALA A 9 44.74 2.24 6.64
N ASP A 10 43.82 3.19 6.45
CA ASP A 10 42.85 3.60 7.46
C ASP A 10 41.61 2.69 7.49
N ILE A 11 41.39 1.86 6.47
CA ILE A 11 40.19 1.04 6.35
C ILE A 11 40.53 -0.45 6.43
N ASN A 12 39.95 -1.11 7.43
CA ASN A 12 39.96 -2.57 7.52
C ASN A 12 38.74 -3.18 6.85
N VAL A 13 38.92 -4.40 6.38
CA VAL A 13 38.06 -5.07 5.42
C VAL A 13 37.95 -6.54 5.80
N LEU A 14 36.72 -7.05 5.75
CA LEU A 14 36.42 -8.48 5.71
C LEU A 14 35.43 -8.71 4.58
N ALA A 15 35.85 -9.47 3.57
CA ALA A 15 35.11 -9.67 2.33
C ALA A 15 34.76 -11.14 2.17
N TYR A 16 33.51 -11.41 1.79
CA TYR A 16 32.99 -12.76 1.65
C TYR A 16 32.18 -12.93 0.36
N SER A 17 32.29 -14.08 -0.27
CA SER A 17 31.56 -14.44 -1.49
C SER A 17 31.66 -15.94 -1.76
N ASP A 18 30.59 -16.55 -2.26
CA ASP A 18 30.60 -17.90 -2.83
C ASP A 18 31.33 -17.98 -4.19
N ASP A 19 31.39 -16.86 -4.91
CA ASP A 19 32.04 -16.72 -6.22
C ASP A 19 32.87 -15.43 -6.27
N PRO A 20 34.02 -15.38 -5.58
CA PRO A 20 34.90 -14.20 -5.57
C PRO A 20 35.69 -14.09 -6.88
N PRO A 21 35.99 -12.87 -7.36
CA PRO A 21 36.73 -12.69 -8.60
C PRO A 21 38.15 -13.27 -8.52
N ASN A 22 38.65 -13.72 -9.67
CA ASN A 22 39.99 -14.32 -9.86
C ASN A 22 40.22 -15.63 -9.09
N LEU A 23 39.16 -16.25 -8.56
CA LEU A 23 39.18 -17.55 -7.93
C LEU A 23 38.07 -18.43 -8.52
N PRO A 24 38.26 -19.76 -8.59
CA PRO A 24 37.14 -20.63 -8.92
C PRO A 24 36.08 -20.56 -7.81
N PRO A 25 34.79 -20.86 -8.11
CA PRO A 25 33.74 -20.93 -7.09
C PRO A 25 34.19 -21.79 -5.90
N ARG A 26 34.17 -21.22 -4.69
CA ARG A 26 34.77 -21.85 -3.50
C ARG A 26 33.75 -22.45 -2.54
N ASN A 27 32.51 -21.98 -2.58
CA ASN A 27 31.50 -22.39 -1.62
C ASN A 27 30.16 -22.67 -2.29
N GLU A 28 29.94 -23.93 -2.62
CA GLU A 28 28.68 -24.39 -3.21
C GLU A 28 27.52 -24.45 -2.21
N LYS A 29 27.82 -24.32 -0.90
CA LYS A 29 26.80 -24.39 0.15
C LYS A 29 26.12 -23.04 0.37
N SER A 30 26.86 -21.94 0.28
CA SER A 30 26.33 -20.59 0.55
C SER A 30 26.12 -19.79 -0.72
N LYS A 31 25.24 -18.79 -0.65
CA LYS A 31 25.03 -17.75 -1.69
C LYS A 31 25.41 -16.35 -1.20
N ALA A 32 26.06 -16.28 -0.05
CA ALA A 32 26.32 -15.03 0.67
C ALA A 32 27.48 -14.26 0.05
N LYS A 33 27.23 -12.98 -0.26
CA LYS A 33 28.25 -12.07 -0.80
C LYS A 33 28.17 -10.70 -0.12
N GLY A 34 29.32 -10.12 0.21
CA GLY A 34 29.38 -8.82 0.84
C GLY A 34 30.75 -8.45 1.39
N VAL A 35 30.81 -7.25 1.98
CA VAL A 35 32.00 -6.64 2.54
C VAL A 35 31.64 -5.93 3.83
N LEU A 36 32.42 -6.15 4.87
CA LEU A 36 32.40 -5.38 6.11
C LEU A 36 33.63 -4.47 6.12
N LEU A 37 33.41 -3.17 6.32
CA LEU A 37 34.44 -2.14 6.38
C LEU A 37 34.44 -1.52 7.78
N VAL A 38 35.62 -1.26 8.34
CA VAL A 38 35.79 -0.51 9.59
C VAL A 38 36.83 0.59 9.36
N ASP A 39 36.51 1.82 9.71
CA ASP A 39 37.43 2.97 9.65
C ASP A 39 38.18 3.10 10.97
N ASN A 40 39.50 3.11 10.91
CA ASN A 40 40.36 3.15 12.09
C ASN A 40 40.66 4.58 12.58
N ARG A 41 40.27 5.61 11.82
CA ARG A 41 40.54 7.01 12.16
C ARG A 41 39.46 7.65 13.01
N VAL A 42 38.24 7.12 12.90
CA VAL A 42 37.06 7.68 13.53
C VAL A 42 36.46 6.61 14.42
N ASP A 43 36.27 6.94 15.68
CA ASP A 43 35.58 6.04 16.60
C ASP A 43 34.19 5.68 16.06
N ASP A 44 33.84 4.41 16.17
CA ASP A 44 32.49 3.90 15.97
C ASP A 44 32.02 3.99 14.50
N ALA A 45 32.91 3.76 13.53
CA ALA A 45 32.63 3.93 12.10
C ALA A 45 32.81 2.63 11.30
N ALA A 46 31.70 1.96 11.00
CA ALA A 46 31.67 0.76 10.18
C ALA A 46 30.65 0.83 9.04
N ALA A 47 30.83 0.01 8.00
CA ALA A 47 29.85 -0.16 6.94
C ALA A 47 29.71 -1.63 6.55
N TRP A 48 28.48 -2.08 6.35
CA TRP A 48 28.16 -3.41 5.86
C TRP A 48 27.52 -3.32 4.48
N PHE A 49 28.19 -3.89 3.49
CA PHE A 49 27.78 -3.93 2.10
C PHE A 49 27.40 -5.36 1.70
N VAL A 50 26.20 -5.56 1.16
CA VAL A 50 25.67 -6.86 0.73
C VAL A 50 25.25 -6.77 -0.73
N HIS A 51 25.50 -7.81 -1.52
CA HIS A 51 25.13 -7.82 -2.94
C HIS A 51 24.79 -9.22 -3.47
N THR A 52 24.26 -9.29 -4.70
CA THR A 52 23.97 -10.56 -5.39
C THR A 52 24.92 -10.91 -6.53
N VAL A 53 25.83 -10.01 -6.91
CA VAL A 53 26.67 -10.15 -8.11
C VAL A 53 27.77 -11.21 -7.93
N PRO A 54 27.84 -12.27 -8.75
CA PRO A 54 28.98 -13.19 -8.79
C PRO A 54 30.22 -12.54 -9.43
N ASN A 55 31.43 -13.02 -9.13
CA ASN A 55 32.70 -12.45 -9.64
C ASN A 55 32.92 -10.95 -9.32
N PHE A 56 32.33 -10.46 -8.22
CA PHE A 56 32.41 -9.08 -7.75
C PHE A 56 32.64 -9.13 -6.22
N LEU A 57 33.52 -8.36 -5.57
CA LEU A 57 34.50 -7.33 -5.97
C LEU A 57 35.93 -7.81 -5.70
N ALA A 58 36.91 -7.41 -6.51
CA ALA A 58 38.30 -7.76 -6.25
C ALA A 58 38.90 -6.83 -5.18
N TYR A 59 39.38 -7.42 -4.08
CA TYR A 59 40.10 -6.66 -3.05
C TYR A 59 41.41 -6.15 -3.64
N LEU A 60 41.64 -4.83 -3.56
CA LEU A 60 42.80 -4.13 -4.15
C LEU A 60 42.99 -4.32 -5.67
N GLY A 61 41.95 -4.79 -6.38
CA GLY A 61 42.02 -5.11 -7.81
C GLY A 61 41.47 -4.01 -8.73
N GLY A 62 41.13 -2.84 -8.19
CA GLY A 62 40.37 -1.82 -8.92
C GLY A 62 38.88 -2.19 -9.09
N TYR A 63 38.09 -1.24 -9.60
CA TYR A 63 36.68 -1.50 -9.91
C TYR A 63 36.60 -2.27 -11.23
N SER A 64 35.94 -3.43 -11.20
CA SER A 64 35.63 -4.21 -12.39
C SER A 64 34.21 -4.76 -12.27
N TRP A 65 33.44 -4.63 -13.35
CA TRP A 65 32.08 -5.16 -13.46
C TRP A 65 32.08 -6.43 -14.33
N PRO A 66 31.53 -7.56 -13.84
CA PRO A 66 31.40 -8.77 -14.65
C PRO A 66 30.44 -8.56 -15.82
N ALA A 67 30.96 -8.56 -17.05
CA ALA A 67 30.16 -8.26 -18.25
C ALA A 67 28.91 -9.15 -18.40
N ALA A 68 29.01 -10.42 -18.02
CA ALA A 68 27.91 -11.39 -18.06
C ALA A 68 26.72 -11.05 -17.12
N GLU A 69 26.95 -10.21 -16.12
CA GLU A 69 25.95 -9.82 -15.13
C GLU A 69 25.22 -8.52 -15.52
N THR A 70 25.67 -7.82 -16.57
CA THR A 70 25.05 -6.56 -17.06
C THR A 70 23.59 -6.73 -17.48
N ALA A 71 23.23 -7.88 -18.04
CA ALA A 71 21.88 -8.17 -18.51
C ALA A 71 20.94 -8.65 -17.40
N LYS A 72 21.44 -8.82 -16.17
CA LYS A 72 20.68 -9.38 -15.05
C LYS A 72 20.37 -8.32 -14.01
N GLY A 73 19.21 -8.46 -13.36
CA GLY A 73 18.88 -7.69 -12.17
C GLY A 73 19.82 -8.06 -11.01
N HIS A 74 20.36 -7.05 -10.33
CA HIS A 74 21.16 -7.21 -9.13
C HIS A 74 20.74 -6.19 -8.08
N MET A 75 21.00 -6.51 -6.82
CA MET A 75 20.69 -5.61 -5.72
C MET A 75 21.92 -5.47 -4.81
N PHE A 76 22.08 -4.25 -4.32
CA PHE A 76 23.13 -3.86 -3.39
C PHE A 76 22.48 -3.16 -2.20
N LEU A 77 22.94 -3.48 -1.01
CA LEU A 77 22.53 -2.81 0.22
C LEU A 77 23.78 -2.39 0.98
N CYS A 78 23.88 -1.12 1.31
CA CYS A 78 24.96 -0.58 2.13
C CYS A 78 24.38 0.02 3.41
N LEU A 79 24.86 -0.42 4.56
CA LEU A 79 24.43 0.06 5.87
C LEU A 79 25.62 0.70 6.58
N SER A 80 25.48 1.96 7.00
CA SER A 80 26.41 2.58 7.95
C SER A 80 26.07 2.14 9.36
N LEU A 81 27.09 1.75 10.13
CA LEU A 81 26.94 1.09 11.42
C LEU A 81 27.89 1.72 12.44
N ASN A 82 27.45 1.65 13.68
CA ASN A 82 28.31 1.78 14.84
C ASN A 82 29.05 0.44 15.06
N GLU A 83 30.29 0.48 15.54
CA GLU A 83 31.10 -0.68 15.89
C GLU A 83 30.43 -1.58 16.93
N ALA A 84 29.59 -0.99 17.79
CA ALA A 84 28.74 -1.73 18.73
C ALA A 84 27.85 -2.81 18.06
N HIS A 85 27.54 -2.65 16.76
CA HIS A 85 26.75 -3.61 15.99
C HIS A 85 27.58 -4.63 15.20
N LEU A 86 28.92 -4.57 15.24
CA LEU A 86 29.80 -5.50 14.52
C LEU A 86 29.57 -6.95 14.91
N ASN A 87 29.42 -7.26 16.21
CA ASN A 87 29.15 -8.62 16.64
C ASN A 87 27.80 -9.14 16.13
N SER A 88 26.76 -8.30 16.12
CA SER A 88 25.44 -8.65 15.61
C SER A 88 25.47 -8.97 14.11
N VAL A 89 26.14 -8.13 13.33
CA VAL A 89 26.31 -8.32 11.88
C VAL A 89 27.19 -9.52 11.59
N ALA A 90 28.34 -9.63 12.24
CA ALA A 90 29.26 -10.75 12.07
C ALA A 90 28.58 -12.08 12.36
N LYS A 91 27.80 -12.17 13.45
CA LYS A 91 27.04 -13.37 13.77
C LYS A 91 26.01 -13.68 12.69
N ALA A 92 25.22 -12.71 12.22
CA ALA A 92 24.28 -12.92 11.12
C ALA A 92 24.98 -13.38 9.82
N ILE A 93 26.20 -12.92 9.55
CA ILE A 93 27.03 -13.37 8.43
C ILE A 93 27.52 -14.81 8.66
N ARG A 94 28.04 -15.16 9.84
CA ARG A 94 28.54 -16.51 10.17
C ARG A 94 27.49 -17.59 9.94
N TYR A 95 26.24 -17.31 10.30
CA TYR A 95 25.13 -18.25 10.10
C TYR A 95 24.85 -18.55 8.63
N GLN A 96 25.36 -17.76 7.69
CA GLN A 96 25.25 -18.02 6.25
C GLN A 96 26.33 -18.99 5.73
N GLU A 97 27.25 -19.46 6.59
CA GLU A 97 28.39 -20.29 6.20
C GLU A 97 29.19 -19.70 5.02
N PRO A 98 29.57 -18.40 5.04
CA PRO A 98 30.19 -17.74 3.89
C PRO A 98 31.65 -18.14 3.72
N TYR A 99 32.19 -17.93 2.51
CA TYR A 99 33.63 -18.03 2.26
C TYR A 99 34.28 -16.65 2.32
N ILE A 100 35.27 -16.49 3.21
CA ILE A 100 36.02 -15.24 3.37
C ILE A 100 37.21 -15.26 2.39
N TYR A 101 37.22 -14.33 1.43
CA TYR A 101 38.26 -14.26 0.39
C TYR A 101 39.27 -13.13 0.62
N ALA A 102 38.96 -12.16 1.47
CA ALA A 102 39.88 -11.13 1.91
C ALA A 102 39.58 -10.73 3.36
N ASN A 103 40.62 -10.57 4.17
CA ASN A 103 40.50 -10.12 5.55
C ASN A 103 41.81 -9.45 6.00
N ASN A 104 41.73 -8.22 6.48
CA ASN A 104 42.86 -7.51 7.12
C ASN A 104 42.45 -6.92 8.48
N MET A 105 41.40 -7.45 9.13
CA MET A 105 40.95 -6.97 10.44
C MET A 105 42.07 -7.13 11.51
N PRO A 106 42.42 -6.07 12.24
CA PRO A 106 43.52 -6.08 13.20
C PRO A 106 43.13 -6.79 14.49
N ALA A 107 44.12 -7.36 15.18
CA ALA A 107 43.92 -8.08 16.43
C ALA A 107 43.19 -7.24 17.50
N ALA A 108 43.41 -5.93 17.54
CA ALA A 108 42.74 -5.01 18.46
C ALA A 108 41.20 -5.07 18.32
N ILE A 109 40.68 -4.92 17.09
CA ILE A 109 39.23 -5.01 16.81
C ILE A 109 38.71 -6.44 17.06
N LEU A 110 39.46 -7.46 16.62
CA LEU A 110 39.04 -8.85 16.78
C LEU A 110 38.93 -9.28 18.25
N SER A 111 39.80 -8.76 19.13
CA SER A 111 39.75 -9.03 20.57
C SER A 111 38.53 -8.42 21.26
N GLN A 112 37.99 -7.33 20.73
CA GLN A 112 36.79 -6.66 21.25
C GLN A 112 35.49 -7.26 20.71
N HIS A 113 35.54 -7.84 19.51
CA HIS A 113 34.38 -8.38 18.81
C HIS A 113 34.51 -9.89 18.55
N ILE A 114 34.13 -10.70 19.55
CA ILE A 114 34.26 -12.16 19.48
C ILE A 114 33.55 -12.80 18.28
N GLU A 115 32.38 -12.29 17.89
CA GLU A 115 31.65 -12.82 16.72
C GLU A 115 32.32 -12.43 15.41
N LEU A 116 32.95 -11.26 15.34
CA LEU A 116 33.77 -10.85 14.21
C LEU A 116 35.06 -11.67 14.12
N SER A 117 35.72 -11.93 15.25
CA SER A 117 36.87 -12.84 15.33
C SER A 117 36.51 -14.24 14.87
N ASN A 118 35.38 -14.78 15.34
CA ASN A 118 34.89 -16.09 14.92
C ASN A 118 34.55 -16.14 13.42
N LEU A 119 34.05 -15.04 12.84
CA LEU A 119 33.81 -14.95 11.40
C LEU A 119 35.13 -14.94 10.62
N ALA A 120 36.07 -14.09 11.04
CA ALA A 120 37.39 -13.91 10.42
C ALA A 120 38.24 -15.19 10.44
N THR A 121 38.10 -16.00 11.49
CA THR A 121 38.85 -17.25 11.71
C THR A 121 38.10 -18.51 11.28
N GLY A 122 36.86 -18.38 10.80
CA GLY A 122 36.08 -19.51 10.28
C GLY A 122 35.55 -20.47 11.35
N VAL A 123 35.30 -20.01 12.57
CA VAL A 123 34.76 -20.85 13.66
C VAL A 123 33.34 -21.32 13.31
N GLU A 124 33.18 -22.64 13.22
CA GLU A 124 31.91 -23.28 12.87
C GLU A 124 30.81 -23.10 13.93
N ILE A 125 29.55 -23.09 13.46
CA ILE A 125 28.38 -23.08 14.33
C ILE A 125 27.98 -24.52 14.65
N ARG A 126 28.06 -24.86 15.94
CA ARG A 126 27.77 -26.22 16.44
C ARG A 126 26.60 -26.29 17.42
N ILE A 127 26.13 -25.15 17.90
CA ILE A 127 25.13 -25.05 18.97
C ILE A 127 23.82 -24.49 18.41
N THR A 128 22.70 -25.03 18.87
CA THR A 128 21.36 -24.55 18.52
C THR A 128 21.01 -23.27 19.31
N PRO A 129 20.16 -22.37 18.77
CA PRO A 129 19.44 -22.49 17.51
C PRO A 129 20.32 -22.18 16.28
N PHE A 130 20.10 -22.92 15.19
CA PHE A 130 20.73 -22.71 13.87
C PHE A 130 20.12 -21.53 13.08
N LEU A 131 19.48 -20.60 13.79
CA LEU A 131 18.90 -19.36 13.29
C LEU A 131 19.39 -18.21 14.15
N GLU A 132 19.83 -17.13 13.51
CA GLU A 132 20.23 -15.87 14.16
C GLU A 132 19.26 -14.76 13.76
N HIS A 133 19.03 -13.84 14.68
CA HIS A 133 18.23 -12.66 14.44
C HIS A 133 18.70 -11.52 15.33
N ALA A 134 19.26 -10.49 14.69
CA ALA A 134 19.67 -9.26 15.32
C ALA A 134 18.76 -8.10 14.91
N LYS A 135 18.59 -7.15 15.83
CA LYS A 135 17.92 -5.87 15.58
C LYS A 135 18.86 -4.75 15.95
N PHE A 136 18.99 -3.78 15.08
CA PHE A 136 19.82 -2.60 15.32
C PHE A 136 19.35 -1.46 14.43
N THR A 137 19.91 -0.28 14.66
CA THR A 137 19.62 0.91 13.87
C THR A 137 20.90 1.35 13.16
N THR A 138 20.79 1.85 11.94
CA THR A 138 21.94 2.39 11.21
C THR A 138 22.50 3.62 11.90
N LYS A 139 23.79 3.89 11.73
CA LYS A 139 24.42 5.15 12.16
C LYS A 139 23.72 6.31 11.45
N ALA A 140 23.14 7.23 12.21
CA ALA A 140 22.35 8.33 11.67
C ALA A 140 23.26 9.44 11.14
N ALA A 141 23.34 9.60 9.82
CA ALA A 141 23.91 10.80 9.19
C ALA A 141 22.80 11.82 8.85
N HIS A 142 21.65 11.33 8.35
CA HIS A 142 20.47 12.15 8.01
C HIS A 142 19.16 11.51 8.48
N ALA A 143 19.04 10.18 8.34
CA ALA A 143 17.90 9.41 8.83
C ALA A 143 18.39 8.06 9.35
N ALA A 144 17.95 7.70 10.55
CA ALA A 144 18.21 6.39 11.13
C ALA A 144 17.21 5.38 10.56
N ALA A 145 17.66 4.18 10.22
CA ALA A 145 16.79 3.11 9.74
C ALA A 145 16.85 1.88 10.66
N ASN A 146 15.69 1.32 10.98
CA ASN A 146 15.62 0.09 11.76
C ASN A 146 15.92 -1.11 10.84
N ILE A 147 16.89 -1.91 11.27
CA ILE A 147 17.35 -3.09 10.56
C ILE A 147 17.07 -4.33 11.39
N GLN A 148 16.58 -5.37 10.72
CA GLN A 148 16.53 -6.72 11.28
C GLN A 148 17.36 -7.64 10.38
N ALA A 149 18.47 -8.14 10.91
CA ALA A 149 19.36 -9.04 10.19
C ALA A 149 19.12 -10.47 10.65
N PHE A 150 18.86 -11.37 9.70
CA PHE A 150 18.62 -12.78 9.93
C PHE A 150 19.74 -13.61 9.32
N GLY A 151 20.23 -14.59 10.07
CA GLY A 151 21.14 -15.61 9.58
C GLY A 151 20.51 -17.00 9.69
N LYS A 152 20.63 -17.79 8.65
CA LYS A 152 20.10 -19.16 8.58
C LYS A 152 21.21 -20.13 8.19
N HIS A 153 21.52 -21.06 9.09
CA HIS A 153 22.50 -22.11 8.84
C HIS A 153 21.84 -23.32 8.15
N SER A 154 22.59 -24.09 7.35
CA SER A 154 22.13 -25.32 6.66
C SER A 154 21.37 -26.30 7.58
N LYS A 155 21.95 -26.58 8.75
CA LYS A 155 21.41 -27.41 9.84
C LYS A 155 20.07 -26.94 10.43
N SER A 156 19.56 -25.75 10.08
CA SER A 156 18.24 -25.29 10.54
C SER A 156 17.08 -25.98 9.83
N PHE A 157 17.29 -26.43 8.58
CA PHE A 157 16.24 -26.95 7.70
C PHE A 157 15.02 -26.00 7.56
N ALA A 158 15.21 -24.71 7.83
CA ALA A 158 14.14 -23.72 7.85
C ALA A 158 13.92 -23.12 6.45
N ASP A 159 12.64 -22.93 6.10
CA ASP A 159 12.28 -22.10 4.97
C ASP A 159 12.44 -20.62 5.36
N MET A 160 13.24 -19.87 4.59
CA MET A 160 13.55 -18.46 4.90
C MET A 160 12.28 -17.61 4.94
N TYR A 161 11.37 -17.79 3.99
CA TYR A 161 10.19 -16.94 3.88
C TYR A 161 9.09 -17.40 4.82
N GLU A 162 8.83 -18.71 4.87
CA GLU A 162 7.70 -19.30 5.60
C GLU A 162 7.98 -19.44 7.11
N ARG A 163 9.14 -19.99 7.48
CA ARG A 163 9.45 -20.35 8.88
C ARG A 163 10.26 -19.27 9.60
N VAL A 164 11.06 -18.48 8.88
CA VAL A 164 11.85 -17.40 9.48
C VAL A 164 11.08 -16.08 9.38
N LEU A 165 10.93 -15.51 8.19
CA LEU A 165 10.35 -14.17 8.01
C LEU A 165 8.88 -14.08 8.44
N ARG A 166 7.98 -14.89 7.84
CA ARG A 166 6.53 -14.83 8.14
C ARG A 166 6.23 -15.04 9.63
N LYS A 167 6.93 -15.99 10.28
CA LYS A 167 6.75 -16.24 11.72
C LYS A 167 7.33 -15.12 12.58
N LYS A 168 8.51 -14.58 12.25
CA LYS A 168 9.12 -13.53 13.06
C LYS A 168 8.31 -12.24 12.99
N PHE A 169 7.85 -11.87 11.81
CA PHE A 169 7.11 -10.64 11.61
C PHE A 169 5.62 -10.75 11.93
N SER A 170 5.07 -11.97 12.02
CA SER A 170 3.62 -12.20 12.13
C SER A 170 2.88 -11.33 11.11
N ALA A 171 3.24 -11.50 9.84
CA ALA A 171 2.76 -10.67 8.74
C ALA A 171 2.74 -11.46 7.43
N SER A 172 1.89 -11.04 6.49
CA SER A 172 1.88 -11.60 5.14
C SER A 172 3.16 -11.20 4.41
N ILE A 173 3.71 -12.11 3.60
CA ILE A 173 4.97 -11.91 2.88
C ILE A 173 4.73 -12.06 1.37
N ARG A 174 5.13 -11.05 0.58
CA ARG A 174 5.25 -11.15 -0.89
C ARG A 174 6.70 -11.40 -1.27
N ILE A 175 6.96 -12.37 -2.14
CA ILE A 175 8.30 -12.88 -2.45
C ILE A 175 8.67 -12.60 -3.90
N TRP A 176 9.84 -12.01 -4.11
CA TRP A 176 10.54 -12.00 -5.38
C TRP A 176 11.85 -12.79 -5.26
N ALA A 177 11.85 -14.03 -5.74
CA ALA A 177 13.04 -14.86 -5.85
C ALA A 177 12.80 -15.95 -6.92
N PRO A 178 13.83 -16.60 -7.47
CA PRO A 178 13.65 -17.80 -8.29
C PRO A 178 12.79 -18.82 -7.53
N ALA A 179 11.80 -19.40 -8.19
CA ALA A 179 10.86 -20.32 -7.56
C ALA A 179 10.54 -21.51 -8.48
N ASP A 180 10.29 -22.68 -7.91
CA ASP A 180 9.88 -23.87 -8.67
C ASP A 180 8.35 -24.06 -8.66
N THR A 181 7.87 -25.04 -9.43
CA THR A 181 6.43 -25.39 -9.54
C THR A 181 5.85 -25.94 -8.24
N ARG A 182 6.69 -26.47 -7.33
CA ARG A 182 6.29 -26.99 -6.02
C ARG A 182 6.13 -25.87 -4.99
N SER A 183 6.76 -24.72 -5.23
CA SER A 183 6.75 -23.53 -4.37
C SER A 183 5.46 -22.75 -4.59
N LYS A 184 4.40 -23.21 -3.93
CA LYS A 184 3.04 -22.67 -3.99
C LYS A 184 2.87 -21.52 -3.01
N SER A 185 2.11 -20.49 -3.42
CA SER A 185 1.62 -19.47 -2.51
C SER A 185 0.75 -20.10 -1.41
N ILE A 186 0.94 -19.70 -0.17
CA ILE A 186 0.17 -20.14 0.99
C ILE A 186 -0.85 -19.05 1.32
N CYS A 187 -2.10 -19.26 0.90
CA CYS A 187 -3.20 -18.32 1.12
C CYS A 187 -4.18 -18.76 2.21
N LYS A 188 -3.78 -19.71 3.08
CA LYS A 188 -4.58 -20.20 4.20
C LYS A 188 -3.99 -19.70 5.52
N GLY A 189 -4.85 -19.37 6.48
CA GLY A 189 -4.45 -18.83 7.80
C GLY A 189 -4.41 -17.29 7.84
N GLN A 190 -4.00 -16.73 8.97
CA GLN A 190 -4.01 -15.28 9.21
C GLN A 190 -2.99 -14.51 8.36
N TYR A 191 -1.82 -15.12 8.08
CA TYR A 191 -0.72 -14.49 7.34
C TYR A 191 -0.39 -15.28 6.08
N HIS A 192 -0.46 -14.61 4.94
CA HIS A 192 -0.26 -15.22 3.62
C HIS A 192 1.20 -15.22 3.19
N LEU A 193 1.57 -16.16 2.32
CA LEU A 193 2.86 -16.20 1.63
C LEU A 193 2.59 -16.21 0.13
N ARG A 194 2.99 -15.19 -0.61
CA ARG A 194 2.63 -15.03 -2.03
C ARG A 194 3.87 -14.75 -2.88
N LYS A 195 3.96 -15.38 -4.05
CA LYS A 195 4.94 -14.97 -5.06
C LYS A 195 4.45 -13.70 -5.74
N ILE A 196 5.35 -12.77 -5.98
CA ILE A 196 5.10 -11.63 -6.88
C ILE A 196 4.97 -12.19 -8.30
N THR A 197 4.12 -11.62 -9.14
CA THR A 197 3.98 -12.07 -10.53
C THR A 197 5.16 -11.56 -11.35
N SER A 198 5.74 -12.42 -12.21
CA SER A 198 6.81 -12.05 -13.15
C SER A 198 6.17 -11.73 -14.51
N PRO A 199 6.70 -10.74 -15.27
CA PRO A 199 7.67 -9.73 -14.87
C PRO A 199 7.12 -8.69 -13.88
N MET A 200 8.03 -7.95 -13.26
CA MET A 200 7.76 -6.76 -12.44
C MET A 200 8.34 -5.53 -13.16
N GLN A 201 8.08 -4.30 -12.69
CA GLN A 201 8.59 -3.10 -13.35
C GLN A 201 9.33 -2.18 -12.38
N PHE A 202 10.61 -1.90 -12.64
CA PHE A 202 11.37 -0.85 -11.93
C PHE A 202 11.57 0.33 -12.85
N ASP A 203 11.01 1.50 -12.48
CA ASP A 203 11.22 2.77 -13.21
C ASP A 203 11.02 2.64 -14.74
N GLY A 204 9.93 2.00 -15.15
CA GLY A 204 9.64 1.75 -16.56
C GLY A 204 10.30 0.50 -17.17
N VAL A 205 11.35 -0.05 -16.56
CA VAL A 205 12.07 -1.24 -17.05
C VAL A 205 11.42 -2.52 -16.53
N GLN A 206 11.03 -3.40 -17.45
CA GLN A 206 10.53 -4.72 -17.07
C GLN A 206 11.66 -5.66 -16.66
N VAL A 207 11.46 -6.31 -15.53
CA VAL A 207 12.38 -7.29 -14.97
C VAL A 207 11.63 -8.60 -14.81
N SER A 208 12.00 -9.60 -15.59
CA SER A 208 11.51 -10.96 -15.39
C SER A 208 12.27 -11.63 -14.25
N ARG A 209 11.61 -12.51 -13.53
CA ARG A 209 12.21 -13.33 -12.45
C ARG A 209 13.38 -14.16 -12.95
N GLU A 210 13.34 -14.58 -14.20
CA GLU A 210 14.35 -15.40 -14.86
C GLU A 210 15.60 -14.58 -15.21
N ALA A 211 15.45 -13.27 -15.42
CA ALA A 211 16.52 -12.32 -15.69
C ALA A 211 16.97 -11.55 -14.43
N ASP A 212 16.51 -11.92 -13.24
CA ASP A 212 16.84 -11.20 -12.00
C ASP A 212 17.54 -12.12 -10.99
N SER A 213 18.77 -11.75 -10.65
CA SER A 213 19.57 -12.40 -9.62
C SER A 213 19.28 -11.84 -8.23
N ALA A 214 18.51 -10.77 -8.10
CA ALA A 214 18.09 -10.23 -6.82
C ALA A 214 17.01 -11.10 -6.17
N ARG A 215 17.05 -11.21 -4.84
CA ARG A 215 16.04 -11.90 -4.05
C ARG A 215 15.60 -10.99 -2.92
N TRP A 216 14.31 -10.79 -2.79
CA TRP A 216 13.76 -9.89 -1.79
C TRP A 216 12.32 -10.23 -1.46
N ALA A 217 11.84 -9.69 -0.34
CA ALA A 217 10.48 -9.88 0.12
C ALA A 217 9.90 -8.61 0.75
N LEU A 218 8.59 -8.42 0.58
CA LEU A 218 7.81 -7.38 1.24
C LEU A 218 7.10 -7.98 2.45
N VAL A 219 7.20 -7.29 3.59
CA VAL A 219 6.46 -7.62 4.81
C VAL A 219 5.25 -6.70 4.92
N GLU A 220 4.06 -7.24 4.61
CA GLU A 220 2.84 -6.44 4.51
C GLU A 220 2.37 -5.92 5.87
N GLY A 221 2.01 -4.64 5.93
CA GLY A 221 1.57 -3.98 7.16
C GLY A 221 2.69 -3.66 8.15
N LYS A 222 3.96 -3.85 7.76
CA LYS A 222 5.16 -3.53 8.56
C LYS A 222 6.10 -2.54 7.90
N ASN A 223 5.77 -2.00 6.72
CA ASN A 223 6.62 -1.08 5.96
C ASN A 223 8.08 -1.59 5.80
N THR A 224 8.26 -2.91 5.66
CA THR A 224 9.58 -3.54 5.70
C THR A 224 9.87 -4.27 4.39
N VAL A 225 11.05 -4.02 3.83
CA VAL A 225 11.60 -4.76 2.67
C VAL A 225 12.79 -5.59 3.16
N CYS A 226 12.79 -6.88 2.85
CA CYS A 226 13.86 -7.80 3.20
C CYS A 226 14.66 -8.17 1.96
N PHE A 227 15.95 -7.88 1.97
CA PHE A 227 16.90 -8.40 0.99
C PHE A 227 17.34 -9.79 1.41
N THR A 228 17.21 -10.79 0.54
CA THR A 228 17.46 -12.20 0.90
C THR A 228 18.51 -12.85 0.01
N THR A 229 19.07 -13.97 0.46
CA THR A 229 20.01 -14.78 -0.37
C THR A 229 19.43 -16.11 -0.83
N ASN A 230 18.35 -16.59 -0.21
CA ASN A 230 17.72 -17.86 -0.57
C ASN A 230 16.71 -17.71 -1.71
N ASP A 231 16.69 -18.69 -2.63
CA ASP A 231 15.60 -18.85 -3.59
C ASP A 231 14.31 -19.26 -2.83
N TYR A 232 13.15 -19.18 -3.49
CA TYR A 232 11.91 -19.75 -2.96
C TYR A 232 11.68 -21.14 -3.56
N LYS A 233 12.49 -22.11 -3.10
CA LYS A 233 12.48 -23.52 -3.53
C LYS A 233 12.55 -24.44 -2.32
N THR A 234 12.00 -25.66 -2.42
CA THR A 234 12.02 -26.60 -1.28
C THR A 234 13.44 -27.01 -0.87
N ALA A 235 14.35 -27.16 -1.83
CA ALA A 235 15.75 -27.51 -1.57
C ALA A 235 16.49 -26.45 -0.74
N GLU A 236 16.04 -25.18 -0.79
CA GLU A 236 16.67 -24.07 -0.07
C GLU A 236 16.57 -24.21 1.45
N LYS A 237 15.75 -25.13 1.98
CA LYS A 237 15.73 -25.45 3.41
C LYS A 237 17.10 -25.90 3.92
N GLN A 238 17.87 -26.60 3.08
CA GLN A 238 19.20 -27.12 3.41
C GLN A 238 20.33 -26.14 3.04
N ILE A 239 20.01 -25.09 2.27
CA ILE A 239 20.96 -24.07 1.86
C ILE A 239 20.97 -22.95 2.91
N PRO A 240 22.11 -22.59 3.51
CA PRO A 240 22.21 -21.43 4.38
C PRO A 240 21.83 -20.14 3.66
N GLY A 241 21.52 -19.09 4.41
CA GLY A 241 21.20 -17.80 3.81
C GLY A 241 20.82 -16.75 4.83
N ALA A 242 20.45 -15.58 4.35
CA ALA A 242 20.12 -14.44 5.18
C ALA A 242 18.92 -13.67 4.64
N ALA A 243 18.42 -12.83 5.54
CA ALA A 243 17.56 -11.72 5.19
C ALA A 243 18.03 -10.47 5.94
N VAL A 244 18.24 -9.35 5.23
CA VAL A 244 18.48 -8.04 5.83
C VAL A 244 17.25 -7.20 5.56
N CYS A 245 16.47 -6.94 6.61
CA CYS A 245 15.18 -6.28 6.53
C CYS A 245 15.26 -4.84 6.97
N LEU A 246 14.91 -3.93 6.08
CA LEU A 246 14.87 -2.49 6.26
C LEU A 246 13.43 -2.03 6.47
N GLU A 247 13.15 -1.41 7.62
CA GLU A 247 11.85 -0.79 7.90
C GLU A 247 11.87 0.67 7.41
N ASN A 248 11.23 0.91 6.28
CA ASN A 248 11.06 2.25 5.70
C ASN A 248 9.85 2.27 4.75
N ALA A 249 8.89 3.17 5.01
CA ALA A 249 7.65 3.25 4.24
C ALA A 249 7.88 3.63 2.77
N ASN A 250 8.80 4.54 2.48
CA ASN A 250 9.07 4.98 1.11
C ASN A 250 9.73 3.87 0.29
N VAL A 251 10.71 3.17 0.88
CA VAL A 251 11.35 2.01 0.23
C VAL A 251 10.34 0.88 0.03
N TYR A 252 9.53 0.58 1.05
CA TYR A 252 8.46 -0.41 0.92
C TYR A 252 7.48 -0.07 -0.21
N ASN A 253 7.05 1.19 -0.30
CA ASN A 253 6.14 1.63 -1.35
C ASN A 253 6.79 1.50 -2.74
N ALA A 254 8.05 1.91 -2.91
CA ALA A 254 8.77 1.77 -4.17
C ALA A 254 8.85 0.31 -4.66
N PHE A 255 9.26 -0.61 -3.78
CA PHE A 255 9.29 -2.04 -4.11
C PHE A 255 7.88 -2.63 -4.30
N SER A 256 6.88 -2.14 -3.55
CA SER A 256 5.49 -2.57 -3.69
C SER A 256 4.91 -2.17 -5.04
N THR A 257 5.18 -0.94 -5.50
CA THR A 257 4.80 -0.44 -6.82
C THR A 257 5.51 -1.24 -7.91
N ALA A 258 6.80 -1.52 -7.75
CA ALA A 258 7.54 -2.30 -8.73
C ALA A 258 6.97 -3.72 -8.89
N ALA A 259 6.54 -4.33 -7.78
CA ALA A 259 5.89 -5.64 -7.76
C ALA A 259 4.47 -5.68 -8.35
N SER A 260 3.88 -4.54 -8.72
CA SER A 260 2.59 -4.47 -9.42
C SER A 260 2.83 -4.65 -10.93
N ASN A 261 2.16 -5.64 -11.52
CA ASN A 261 2.51 -6.17 -12.85
C ASN A 261 1.97 -5.29 -13.99
N MET A 262 2.70 -4.23 -14.36
CA MET A 262 2.37 -3.25 -15.42
C MET A 262 2.67 -3.75 -16.86
N LEU A 263 2.33 -4.99 -17.21
CA LEU A 263 2.69 -5.56 -18.52
C LEU A 263 1.96 -4.98 -19.74
N PHE A 264 1.09 -3.97 -19.57
CA PHE A 264 0.26 -3.42 -20.65
C PHE A 264 0.69 -2.06 -21.20
N THR A 265 1.73 -1.42 -20.66
CA THR A 265 2.03 0.00 -20.95
C THR A 265 3.06 0.22 -22.09
N LEU A 266 3.93 -0.73 -22.40
CA LEU A 266 5.02 -0.51 -23.38
C LEU A 266 4.56 -0.47 -24.85
N ALA A 267 3.48 -1.16 -25.22
CA ALA A 267 2.91 -1.06 -26.58
C ALA A 267 2.23 0.31 -26.85
N ILE A 268 1.94 1.08 -25.80
CA ILE A 268 1.17 2.32 -25.88
C ILE A 268 2.11 3.52 -26.16
N VAL A 269 3.39 3.46 -25.76
CA VAL A 269 4.35 4.58 -25.89
C VAL A 269 4.63 4.99 -27.34
N ILE A 270 4.64 4.04 -28.28
CA ILE A 270 4.83 4.34 -29.71
C ILE A 270 3.56 4.96 -30.33
N LEU A 271 2.37 4.70 -29.76
CA LEU A 271 1.10 5.32 -30.16
C LEU A 271 0.85 6.69 -29.49
N ILE A 272 1.52 7.00 -28.37
CA ILE A 272 1.33 8.24 -27.60
C ILE A 272 1.99 9.46 -28.28
N SER A 273 2.99 9.27 -29.16
CA SER A 273 3.67 10.41 -29.80
C SER A 273 2.82 11.15 -30.84
N LEU A 274 1.59 10.71 -31.14
CA LEU A 274 0.76 11.27 -32.22
C LEU A 274 -0.64 11.74 -31.85
N LYS A 275 -1.07 11.70 -30.58
CA LYS A 275 -2.34 12.34 -30.18
C LYS A 275 -2.28 12.94 -28.79
N THR A 276 -2.22 14.27 -28.73
CA THR A 276 -2.81 15.06 -27.64
C THR A 276 -4.26 14.64 -27.45
N CYS A 277 -4.54 13.78 -26.48
CA CYS A 277 -5.90 13.44 -26.07
C CYS A 277 -5.87 13.32 -24.54
N MET A 278 -6.67 14.15 -23.87
CA MET A 278 -6.89 14.12 -22.43
C MET A 278 -7.12 12.67 -22.00
N ALA A 279 -6.20 12.09 -21.24
CA ALA A 279 -6.37 10.75 -20.71
C ALA A 279 -7.60 10.78 -19.78
N GLN A 280 -8.66 10.06 -20.16
CA GLN A 280 -9.85 9.86 -19.32
C GLN A 280 -9.39 9.10 -18.06
N VAL A 281 -9.81 9.45 -16.85
CA VAL A 281 -9.40 8.77 -15.59
C VAL A 281 -10.60 8.71 -14.64
N ALA A 282 -10.78 7.60 -13.91
CA ALA A 282 -11.78 7.50 -12.83
C ALA A 282 -11.36 8.34 -11.61
N THR A 283 -11.69 9.64 -11.64
CA THR A 283 -11.33 10.61 -10.59
C THR A 283 -12.44 11.63 -10.40
N CYS A 284 -12.48 12.27 -9.24
CA CYS A 284 -13.33 13.42 -8.97
C CYS A 284 -12.86 14.62 -9.79
N LYS A 285 -13.80 15.40 -10.31
CA LYS A 285 -13.52 16.58 -11.14
C LYS A 285 -14.18 17.82 -10.57
N ASP A 286 -13.49 18.96 -10.67
CA ASP A 286 -14.04 20.27 -10.33
C ASP A 286 -14.80 20.89 -11.51
N ASP A 287 -15.43 22.05 -11.30
CA ASP A 287 -16.24 22.73 -12.33
C ASP A 287 -15.43 23.16 -13.57
N GLY A 288 -14.09 23.20 -13.47
CA GLY A 288 -13.17 23.48 -14.56
C GLY A 288 -12.54 22.24 -15.19
N ASP A 289 -13.12 21.06 -14.97
CA ASP A 289 -12.63 19.75 -15.46
C ASP A 289 -11.25 19.35 -14.92
N ARG A 290 -10.82 19.93 -13.79
CA ARG A 290 -9.55 19.57 -13.14
C ARG A 290 -9.75 18.41 -12.18
N GLU A 291 -8.80 17.48 -12.15
CA GLU A 291 -8.82 16.34 -11.23
C GLU A 291 -8.66 16.79 -9.78
N LEU A 292 -9.44 16.19 -8.88
CA LEU A 292 -9.46 16.48 -7.45
C LEU A 292 -9.33 15.21 -6.62
N ASP A 293 -8.84 15.39 -5.39
CA ASP A 293 -8.76 14.32 -4.39
C ASP A 293 -10.14 14.07 -3.78
N TRP A 294 -10.88 15.15 -3.54
CA TRP A 294 -12.24 15.12 -3.03
C TRP A 294 -12.97 16.44 -3.29
N PHE A 295 -14.31 16.39 -3.34
CA PHE A 295 -15.16 17.57 -3.23
C PHE A 295 -16.45 17.25 -2.47
N PHE A 296 -17.04 18.28 -1.86
CA PHE A 296 -18.40 18.29 -1.36
C PHE A 296 -19.23 19.32 -2.12
N ASN A 297 -20.45 18.97 -2.49
CA ASN A 297 -21.44 19.90 -3.03
C ASN A 297 -22.73 19.84 -2.19
N VAL A 298 -23.29 21.01 -1.86
CA VAL A 298 -24.46 21.17 -0.98
C VAL A 298 -25.39 22.25 -1.53
N LEU A 299 -26.71 22.08 -1.33
CA LEU A 299 -27.77 23.03 -1.72
C LEU A 299 -27.77 23.40 -3.22
N ASN A 300 -27.48 22.43 -4.09
CA ASN A 300 -27.57 22.55 -5.56
C ASN A 300 -26.62 23.59 -6.21
N THR A 301 -25.81 24.31 -5.43
CA THR A 301 -25.06 25.49 -5.90
C THR A 301 -23.74 25.76 -5.19
N LYS A 302 -23.45 25.16 -4.04
CA LYS A 302 -22.22 25.43 -3.28
C LYS A 302 -21.27 24.24 -3.34
N ILE A 303 -19.99 24.51 -3.60
CA ILE A 303 -18.93 23.50 -3.67
C ILE A 303 -17.77 23.87 -2.74
N ILE A 304 -17.18 22.87 -2.09
CA ILE A 304 -15.88 22.93 -1.41
C ILE A 304 -15.05 21.75 -1.90
N LYS A 305 -13.76 21.97 -2.16
CA LYS A 305 -12.89 21.00 -2.85
C LYS A 305 -11.50 20.91 -2.25
N SER A 306 -10.78 19.86 -2.62
CA SER A 306 -9.40 19.61 -2.22
C SER A 306 -8.45 20.68 -2.78
N GLU A 307 -8.16 21.69 -1.97
CA GLU A 307 -7.16 22.74 -2.23
C GLU A 307 -6.39 23.03 -0.94
N ARG A 308 -5.31 23.84 -1.02
CA ARG A 308 -4.47 24.15 0.15
C ARG A 308 -5.26 24.80 1.29
N ASN A 309 -6.24 25.65 0.96
CA ASN A 309 -7.15 26.31 1.89
C ASN A 309 -8.60 26.12 1.39
N PRO A 310 -9.26 25.00 1.73
CA PRO A 310 -10.62 24.73 1.27
C PRO A 310 -11.62 25.76 1.82
N ALA A 311 -12.38 26.38 0.93
CA ALA A 311 -13.48 27.28 1.27
C ALA A 311 -14.71 26.96 0.43
N TRP A 312 -15.89 27.26 0.97
CA TRP A 312 -17.12 27.18 0.19
C TRP A 312 -17.13 28.26 -0.89
N ALA A 313 -17.45 27.85 -2.12
CA ALA A 313 -17.61 28.73 -3.27
C ALA A 313 -18.90 28.40 -4.02
N ASN A 314 -19.34 29.33 -4.88
CA ASN A 314 -20.39 29.03 -5.85
C ASN A 314 -19.87 28.03 -6.87
N SER A 315 -20.70 27.05 -7.22
CA SER A 315 -20.46 26.21 -8.37
C SER A 315 -20.69 27.03 -9.66
N GLY A 316 -19.99 26.67 -10.73
CA GLY A 316 -20.05 27.35 -12.04
C GLY A 316 -21.42 27.29 -12.70
N ALA A 317 -22.24 26.29 -12.36
CA ALA A 317 -23.63 26.15 -12.80
C ALA A 317 -24.48 25.49 -11.70
N THR A 318 -25.81 25.64 -11.80
CA THR A 318 -26.76 24.95 -10.93
C THR A 318 -26.81 23.46 -11.28
N ILE A 319 -27.11 22.61 -10.30
CA ILE A 319 -27.01 21.15 -10.43
C ILE A 319 -27.99 20.51 -11.43
N ASP A 320 -29.04 21.22 -11.81
CA ASP A 320 -30.02 20.80 -12.80
C ASP A 320 -29.54 21.01 -14.25
N GLN A 321 -28.44 21.74 -14.44
CA GLN A 321 -27.83 21.95 -15.75
C GLN A 321 -27.07 20.70 -16.22
N ARG A 322 -26.96 20.53 -17.54
CA ARG A 322 -26.27 19.38 -18.15
C ARG A 322 -24.76 19.59 -18.33
N ALA A 323 -24.20 20.70 -17.86
CA ALA A 323 -22.79 21.06 -17.99
C ALA A 323 -22.43 22.17 -16.98
N GLY A 324 -21.13 22.41 -16.81
CA GLY A 324 -20.62 23.56 -16.04
C GLY A 324 -20.49 23.35 -14.53
N HIS A 325 -20.64 22.11 -14.05
CA HIS A 325 -20.45 21.78 -12.64
C HIS A 325 -19.83 20.39 -12.42
N SER A 326 -19.22 20.19 -11.25
CA SER A 326 -18.40 19.04 -10.87
C SER A 326 -19.10 17.69 -10.99
N ILE A 327 -20.40 17.64 -10.71
CA ILE A 327 -21.17 16.38 -10.74
C ILE A 327 -21.30 15.84 -12.16
N VAL A 328 -21.66 16.67 -13.14
CA VAL A 328 -21.73 16.24 -14.55
C VAL A 328 -20.36 15.77 -15.02
N LEU A 329 -19.29 16.51 -14.67
CA LEU A 329 -17.94 16.20 -15.09
C LEU A 329 -17.42 14.89 -14.47
N THR A 330 -17.68 14.69 -13.18
CA THR A 330 -17.33 13.44 -12.46
C THR A 330 -18.15 12.25 -12.97
N MET A 331 -19.44 12.47 -13.28
CA MET A 331 -20.36 11.43 -13.74
C MET A 331 -20.40 11.25 -15.26
N ALA A 332 -19.56 11.95 -16.02
CA ALA A 332 -19.50 11.84 -17.47
C ALA A 332 -19.33 10.38 -17.92
N HIS A 333 -18.42 9.65 -17.27
CA HIS A 333 -18.15 8.23 -17.57
C HIS A 333 -19.21 7.24 -17.07
N TYR A 334 -20.14 7.72 -16.24
CA TYR A 334 -21.28 6.93 -15.76
C TYR A 334 -22.50 7.07 -16.69
N VAL A 335 -22.74 8.29 -17.19
CA VAL A 335 -23.88 8.59 -18.08
C VAL A 335 -23.59 8.32 -19.54
N GLN A 336 -22.32 8.18 -19.92
CA GLN A 336 -21.86 7.79 -21.25
C GLN A 336 -21.05 6.50 -21.16
N ASN A 337 -21.14 5.63 -22.17
CA ASN A 337 -20.41 4.37 -22.16
C ASN A 337 -18.94 4.63 -22.51
N HIS A 338 -18.06 4.46 -21.54
CA HIS A 338 -16.61 4.46 -21.75
C HIS A 338 -16.05 3.08 -21.43
N ALA A 339 -15.45 2.43 -22.42
CA ALA A 339 -14.99 1.03 -22.31
C ALA A 339 -13.97 0.81 -21.18
N GLN A 340 -13.27 1.87 -20.79
CA GLN A 340 -12.20 1.86 -19.81
C GLN A 340 -12.68 2.04 -18.38
N ILE A 341 -13.81 2.70 -18.16
CA ILE A 341 -14.33 2.98 -16.82
C ILE A 341 -15.41 1.96 -16.48
N LYS A 342 -15.22 1.30 -15.34
CA LYS A 342 -16.14 0.30 -14.80
C LYS A 342 -16.87 0.88 -13.61
N VAL A 343 -18.09 0.43 -13.43
CA VAL A 343 -19.12 1.07 -12.65
C VAL A 343 -19.81 0.01 -11.80
N LEU A 344 -20.00 0.34 -10.53
CA LEU A 344 -20.98 -0.30 -9.66
C LEU A 344 -21.82 0.80 -9.02
N ALA A 345 -23.11 0.82 -9.28
CA ALA A 345 -24.03 1.82 -8.78
C ALA A 345 -25.09 1.19 -7.87
N TYR A 346 -25.39 1.89 -6.79
CA TYR A 346 -26.27 1.41 -5.75
C TYR A 346 -27.20 2.52 -5.25
N SER A 347 -28.45 2.17 -4.95
CA SER A 347 -29.47 3.10 -4.48
C SER A 347 -30.67 2.35 -3.91
N ASP A 348 -31.28 2.88 -2.85
CA ASP A 348 -32.62 2.47 -2.38
C ASP A 348 -33.77 3.02 -3.24
N ASP A 349 -33.49 4.02 -4.08
CA ASP A 349 -34.47 4.59 -5.01
C ASP A 349 -33.79 4.91 -6.36
N PRO A 350 -33.43 3.88 -7.14
CA PRO A 350 -32.73 4.06 -8.41
C PRO A 350 -33.68 4.60 -9.50
N PRO A 351 -33.16 5.39 -10.45
CA PRO A 351 -33.97 5.92 -11.54
C PRO A 351 -34.56 4.81 -12.43
N ASN A 352 -35.73 5.07 -12.98
CA ASN A 352 -36.46 4.17 -13.89
C ASN A 352 -36.85 2.81 -13.27
N LEU A 353 -36.77 2.68 -11.95
CA LEU A 353 -37.16 1.50 -11.20
C LEU A 353 -38.01 1.94 -9.99
N PRO A 354 -38.95 1.09 -9.52
CA PRO A 354 -39.63 1.38 -8.26
C PRO A 354 -38.62 1.35 -7.11
N PRO A 355 -38.87 2.07 -5.99
CA PRO A 355 -38.03 2.04 -4.81
C PRO A 355 -37.68 0.61 -4.41
N ARG A 356 -36.40 0.34 -4.18
CA ARG A 356 -35.88 -0.98 -3.85
C ARG A 356 -35.27 -0.95 -2.46
N ASN A 357 -35.45 -2.03 -1.71
CA ASN A 357 -34.73 -2.27 -0.45
C ASN A 357 -35.01 -1.24 0.66
N GLU A 358 -36.02 -1.52 1.47
CA GLU A 358 -36.40 -0.70 2.61
C GLU A 358 -35.39 -0.69 3.76
N LYS A 359 -34.41 -1.62 3.77
CA LYS A 359 -33.43 -1.75 4.85
C LYS A 359 -32.28 -0.75 4.75
N SER A 360 -32.00 -0.25 3.55
CA SER A 360 -30.92 0.69 3.28
C SER A 360 -31.45 2.02 2.79
N LYS A 361 -30.66 3.09 3.02
CA LYS A 361 -30.87 4.42 2.46
C LYS A 361 -29.65 4.91 1.68
N ALA A 362 -28.73 3.99 1.38
CA ALA A 362 -27.45 4.29 0.77
C ALA A 362 -27.59 4.48 -0.74
N LYS A 363 -27.00 5.55 -1.25
CA LYS A 363 -26.96 5.86 -2.69
C LYS A 363 -25.55 6.29 -3.11
N GLY A 364 -25.11 5.83 -4.26
CA GLY A 364 -23.80 6.18 -4.78
C GLY A 364 -23.35 5.36 -5.97
N VAL A 365 -22.19 5.73 -6.48
CA VAL A 365 -21.54 5.14 -7.65
C VAL A 365 -20.07 4.94 -7.32
N LEU A 366 -19.57 3.75 -7.61
CA LEU A 366 -18.16 3.41 -7.60
C LEU A 366 -17.67 3.37 -9.05
N LEU A 367 -16.70 4.21 -9.38
CA LEU A 367 -16.01 4.24 -10.67
C LEU A 367 -14.62 3.62 -10.51
N VAL A 368 -14.21 2.78 -11.45
CA VAL A 368 -12.89 2.12 -11.46
C VAL A 368 -12.31 2.21 -12.87
N ASP A 369 -11.09 2.74 -13.02
CA ASP A 369 -10.40 2.75 -14.31
C ASP A 369 -9.68 1.43 -14.56
N ASN A 370 -10.17 0.67 -15.53
CA ASN A 370 -9.65 -0.66 -15.82
C ASN A 370 -8.42 -0.65 -16.75
N ARG A 371 -7.75 0.49 -16.95
CA ARG A 371 -6.48 0.59 -17.71
C ARG A 371 -5.24 0.83 -16.85
N VAL A 372 -5.39 1.54 -15.75
CA VAL A 372 -4.28 2.03 -14.93
C VAL A 372 -4.51 1.50 -13.53
N ASP A 373 -3.54 0.76 -12.99
CA ASP A 373 -3.54 0.45 -11.57
C ASP A 373 -3.58 1.79 -10.81
N ASP A 374 -4.50 1.94 -9.84
CA ASP A 374 -4.64 3.09 -8.92
C ASP A 374 -5.60 4.23 -9.29
N ALA A 375 -6.62 4.06 -10.12
CA ALA A 375 -7.67 5.09 -10.29
C ALA A 375 -9.07 4.57 -9.98
N ALA A 376 -9.60 4.94 -8.82
CA ALA A 376 -11.00 4.74 -8.46
C ALA A 376 -11.59 6.01 -7.83
N ALA A 377 -12.90 6.20 -8.02
CA ALA A 377 -13.66 7.27 -7.40
C ALA A 377 -14.93 6.72 -6.75
N TRP A 378 -15.22 7.18 -5.54
CA TRP A 378 -16.44 6.84 -4.81
C TRP A 378 -17.29 8.09 -4.67
N PHE A 379 -18.42 8.07 -5.36
CA PHE A 379 -19.40 9.14 -5.39
C PHE A 379 -20.60 8.76 -4.52
N VAL A 380 -20.90 9.55 -3.51
CA VAL A 380 -21.99 9.35 -2.55
C VAL A 380 -22.96 10.51 -2.64
N HIS A 381 -24.26 10.24 -2.62
CA HIS A 381 -25.28 11.28 -2.68
C HIS A 381 -26.54 10.95 -1.87
N THR A 382 -27.40 11.96 -1.71
CA THR A 382 -28.69 11.83 -1.01
C THR A 382 -29.92 11.84 -1.93
N VAL A 383 -29.74 12.11 -3.23
CA VAL A 383 -30.83 12.36 -4.19
C VAL A 383 -31.54 11.05 -4.58
N PRO A 384 -32.88 10.93 -4.40
CA PRO A 384 -33.67 9.83 -4.96
C PRO A 384 -33.85 9.96 -6.48
N ASN A 385 -34.08 8.85 -7.19
CA ASN A 385 -34.29 8.85 -8.66
C ASN A 385 -33.14 9.50 -9.48
N PHE A 386 -31.93 9.50 -8.93
CA PHE A 386 -30.72 10.05 -9.53
C PHE A 386 -29.63 8.97 -9.51
N LEU A 387 -28.83 8.71 -10.53
CA LEU A 387 -28.76 9.19 -11.93
C LEU A 387 -28.76 7.92 -12.80
N ALA A 388 -29.32 7.95 -14.02
CA ALA A 388 -29.46 6.72 -14.82
C ALA A 388 -28.14 6.30 -15.48
N TYR A 389 -27.73 5.04 -15.30
CA TYR A 389 -26.56 4.47 -15.96
C TYR A 389 -26.78 4.46 -17.48
N LEU A 390 -25.84 5.07 -18.22
CA LEU A 390 -25.93 5.26 -19.68
C LEU A 390 -27.17 6.04 -20.18
N GLY A 391 -27.83 6.81 -19.31
CA GLY A 391 -29.06 7.53 -19.62
C GLY A 391 -28.87 9.02 -19.97
N GLY A 392 -27.63 9.51 -20.03
CA GLY A 392 -27.36 10.95 -20.03
C GLY A 392 -27.59 11.60 -18.66
N TYR A 393 -27.13 12.84 -18.50
CA TYR A 393 -27.36 13.58 -17.25
C TYR A 393 -28.83 13.99 -17.12
N SER A 394 -29.46 13.62 -16.00
CA SER A 394 -30.82 14.00 -15.66
C SER A 394 -30.92 14.37 -14.18
N TRP A 395 -31.73 15.39 -13.90
CA TRP A 395 -32.01 15.87 -12.55
C TRP A 395 -33.50 15.70 -12.22
N PRO A 396 -33.86 15.08 -11.08
CA PRO A 396 -35.25 14.99 -10.65
C PRO A 396 -35.80 16.36 -10.22
N ALA A 397 -36.75 16.92 -10.99
CA ALA A 397 -37.30 18.25 -10.72
C ALA A 397 -37.91 18.42 -9.32
N ALA A 398 -38.45 17.34 -8.74
CA ALA A 398 -38.99 17.33 -7.37
C ALA A 398 -37.94 17.56 -6.28
N GLU A 399 -36.66 17.40 -6.60
CA GLU A 399 -35.53 17.52 -5.68
C GLU A 399 -34.85 18.90 -5.77
N THR A 400 -35.20 19.75 -6.74
CA THR A 400 -34.62 21.09 -6.91
C THR A 400 -34.85 22.01 -5.70
N ALA A 401 -36.00 21.90 -5.04
CA ALA A 401 -36.33 22.70 -3.87
C ALA A 401 -35.75 22.16 -2.56
N LYS A 402 -35.11 20.97 -2.58
CA LYS A 402 -34.59 20.30 -1.40
C LYS A 402 -33.08 20.43 -1.32
N GLY A 403 -32.58 20.48 -0.09
CA GLY A 403 -31.15 20.37 0.13
C GLY A 403 -30.67 18.94 -0.11
N HIS A 404 -29.58 18.80 -0.84
CA HIS A 404 -28.89 17.53 -1.06
C HIS A 404 -27.40 17.69 -0.81
N MET A 405 -26.76 16.57 -0.52
CA MET A 405 -25.31 16.48 -0.36
C MET A 405 -24.73 15.48 -1.34
N PHE A 406 -23.58 15.84 -1.89
CA PHE A 406 -22.74 15.00 -2.72
C PHE A 406 -21.33 15.01 -2.17
N LEU A 407 -20.70 13.85 -2.17
CA LEU A 407 -19.30 13.67 -1.82
C LEU A 407 -18.67 12.80 -2.90
N CYS A 408 -17.60 13.29 -3.50
CA CYS A 408 -16.72 12.47 -4.31
C CYS A 408 -15.37 12.32 -3.61
N VAL A 409 -14.85 11.09 -3.59
CA VAL A 409 -13.53 10.77 -3.06
C VAL A 409 -12.76 9.97 -4.10
N SER A 410 -11.61 10.49 -4.55
CA SER A 410 -10.65 9.79 -5.41
C SER A 410 -9.68 8.99 -4.55
N PHE A 411 -9.44 7.73 -4.87
CA PHE A 411 -8.53 6.85 -4.13
C PHE A 411 -7.91 5.78 -5.04
N THR A 412 -6.91 5.08 -4.53
CA THR A 412 -6.21 4.02 -5.27
C THR A 412 -6.93 2.68 -5.16
N GLU A 413 -6.76 1.79 -6.14
CA GLU A 413 -7.45 0.49 -6.16
C GLU A 413 -7.12 -0.38 -4.94
N ALA A 414 -5.98 -0.14 -4.29
CA ALA A 414 -5.61 -0.76 -3.01
C ALA A 414 -6.68 -0.62 -1.92
N HIS A 415 -7.48 0.46 -1.96
CA HIS A 415 -8.55 0.71 -0.99
C HIS A 415 -9.94 0.22 -1.45
N LEU A 416 -10.08 -0.37 -2.65
CA LEU A 416 -11.36 -0.85 -3.18
C LEU A 416 -12.05 -1.85 -2.27
N ASN A 417 -11.34 -2.84 -1.71
CA ASN A 417 -11.95 -3.80 -0.79
C ASN A 417 -12.46 -3.13 0.48
N SER A 418 -11.74 -2.14 1.01
CA SER A 418 -12.14 -1.40 2.20
C SER A 418 -13.40 -0.56 1.95
N VAL A 419 -13.45 0.15 0.82
CA VAL A 419 -14.62 0.93 0.40
C VAL A 419 -15.81 0.01 0.11
N ALA A 420 -15.60 -1.06 -0.67
CA ALA A 420 -16.63 -2.03 -1.01
C ALA A 420 -17.23 -2.70 0.22
N LYS A 421 -16.40 -3.05 1.21
CA LYS A 421 -16.87 -3.61 2.48
C LYS A 421 -17.70 -2.59 3.26
N ALA A 422 -17.25 -1.33 3.35
CA ALA A 422 -18.03 -0.27 4.00
C ALA A 422 -19.38 -0.02 3.32
N ILE A 423 -19.45 -0.12 1.99
CA ILE A 423 -20.69 -0.06 1.22
C ILE A 423 -21.56 -1.28 1.50
N ARG A 424 -21.00 -2.49 1.41
CA ARG A 424 -21.72 -3.77 1.63
C ARG A 424 -22.39 -3.84 3.01
N TYR A 425 -21.74 -3.30 4.04
CA TYR A 425 -22.30 -3.21 5.38
C TYR A 425 -23.51 -2.29 5.49
N GLN A 426 -23.81 -1.47 4.48
CA GLN A 426 -25.03 -0.66 4.43
C GLN A 426 -26.20 -1.42 3.79
N GLU A 427 -25.99 -2.69 3.39
CA GLU A 427 -26.98 -3.53 2.70
C GLU A 427 -27.62 -2.84 1.48
N PRO A 428 -26.87 -2.21 0.55
CA PRO A 428 -27.48 -1.44 -0.52
C PRO A 428 -28.02 -2.33 -1.63
N TYR A 429 -28.95 -1.80 -2.44
CA TYR A 429 -29.39 -2.45 -3.67
C TYR A 429 -28.50 -2.01 -4.84
N ILE A 430 -27.85 -2.97 -5.51
CA ILE A 430 -27.02 -2.72 -6.70
C ILE A 430 -27.91 -2.74 -7.94
N TYR A 431 -28.02 -1.62 -8.65
CA TYR A 431 -28.91 -1.48 -9.82
C TYR A 431 -28.16 -1.40 -11.16
N ALA A 432 -26.85 -1.12 -11.14
CA ALA A 432 -25.99 -1.23 -12.31
C ALA A 432 -24.61 -1.74 -11.90
N ASN A 433 -24.06 -2.68 -12.66
CA ASN A 433 -22.74 -3.24 -12.44
C ASN A 433 -22.17 -3.75 -13.77
N ASN A 434 -20.99 -3.28 -14.14
CA ASN A 434 -20.24 -3.78 -15.31
C ASN A 434 -18.78 -4.14 -14.95
N LEU A 435 -18.49 -4.38 -13.68
CA LEU A 435 -17.15 -4.73 -13.20
C LEU A 435 -16.68 -6.06 -13.82
N PRO A 436 -15.45 -6.12 -14.38
CA PRO A 436 -14.95 -7.32 -15.05
C PRO A 436 -14.58 -8.41 -14.04
N ALA A 437 -14.73 -9.67 -14.46
CA ALA A 437 -14.41 -10.84 -13.62
C ALA A 437 -12.96 -10.82 -13.11
N ALA A 438 -12.02 -10.30 -13.90
CA ALA A 438 -10.63 -10.14 -13.48
C ALA A 438 -10.53 -9.24 -12.23
N LEU A 439 -11.19 -8.07 -12.23
CA LEU A 439 -11.21 -7.15 -11.09
C LEU A 439 -11.91 -7.79 -9.87
N LEU A 440 -13.05 -8.45 -10.07
CA LEU A 440 -13.77 -9.13 -8.99
C LEU A 440 -12.95 -10.28 -8.38
N SER A 441 -12.11 -10.96 -9.16
CA SER A 441 -11.25 -12.05 -8.67
C SER A 441 -10.10 -11.54 -7.77
N GLN A 442 -9.66 -10.30 -7.98
CA GLN A 442 -8.61 -9.64 -7.20
C GLN A 442 -9.19 -8.99 -5.92
N HIS A 443 -10.43 -8.51 -5.97
CA HIS A 443 -11.09 -7.79 -4.87
C HIS A 443 -12.28 -8.55 -4.30
N ILE A 444 -12.01 -9.45 -3.34
CA ILE A 444 -13.05 -10.31 -2.77
C ILE A 444 -14.23 -9.55 -2.14
N GLU A 445 -14.01 -8.42 -1.47
CA GLU A 445 -15.11 -7.65 -0.87
C GLU A 445 -15.90 -6.88 -1.93
N LEU A 446 -15.25 -6.45 -3.01
CA LEU A 446 -15.92 -5.89 -4.18
C LEU A 446 -16.79 -6.94 -4.89
N SER A 447 -16.27 -8.16 -5.06
CA SER A 447 -17.02 -9.31 -5.57
C SER A 447 -18.22 -9.62 -4.68
N ASN A 448 -18.02 -9.67 -3.36
CA ASN A 448 -19.10 -9.90 -2.41
C ASN A 448 -20.19 -8.82 -2.47
N LEU A 449 -19.80 -7.56 -2.64
CA LEU A 449 -20.74 -6.45 -2.83
C LEU A 449 -21.50 -6.60 -4.15
N ALA A 450 -20.78 -6.82 -5.25
CA ALA A 450 -21.34 -6.93 -6.60
C ALA A 450 -22.30 -8.12 -6.76
N THR A 451 -22.04 -9.22 -6.05
CA THR A 451 -22.85 -10.45 -6.09
C THR A 451 -23.87 -10.56 -4.95
N GLY A 452 -23.95 -9.56 -4.06
CA GLY A 452 -24.95 -9.51 -3.00
C GLY A 452 -24.75 -10.51 -1.87
N VAL A 453 -23.51 -10.91 -1.57
CA VAL A 453 -23.21 -11.85 -0.48
C VAL A 453 -23.60 -11.24 0.86
N GLU A 454 -24.50 -11.90 1.58
CA GLU A 454 -24.99 -11.43 2.88
C GLU A 454 -23.91 -11.39 3.97
N ILE A 455 -24.04 -10.46 4.90
CA ILE A 455 -23.21 -10.41 6.11
C ILE A 455 -23.90 -11.22 7.21
N ARG A 456 -23.22 -12.30 7.63
CA ARG A 456 -23.75 -13.24 8.63
C ARG A 456 -22.92 -13.32 9.91
N ILE A 457 -21.73 -12.73 9.91
CA ILE A 457 -20.76 -12.84 11.01
C ILE A 457 -20.62 -11.48 11.70
N THR A 458 -20.53 -11.50 13.02
CA THR A 458 -20.29 -10.31 13.85
C THR A 458 -18.80 -9.90 13.79
N PRO A 459 -18.46 -8.61 13.96
CA PRO A 459 -19.37 -7.50 14.22
C PRO A 459 -20.13 -7.02 12.98
N PHE A 460 -21.39 -6.60 13.17
CA PHE A 460 -22.26 -6.02 12.14
C PHE A 460 -21.94 -4.53 11.85
N LEU A 461 -20.69 -4.14 12.08
CA LEU A 461 -20.15 -2.79 11.90
C LEU A 461 -18.82 -2.90 11.16
N GLU A 462 -18.61 -2.02 10.20
CA GLU A 462 -17.35 -1.90 9.46
C GLU A 462 -16.75 -0.51 9.69
N HIS A 463 -15.42 -0.45 9.76
CA HIS A 463 -14.66 0.79 9.88
C HIS A 463 -13.39 0.68 9.03
N ALA A 464 -13.39 1.36 7.90
CA ALA A 464 -12.25 1.50 7.02
C ALA A 464 -11.56 2.85 7.23
N LYS A 465 -10.23 2.86 7.15
CA LYS A 465 -9.40 4.07 7.11
C LYS A 465 -8.53 4.01 5.86
N PHE A 466 -8.53 5.09 5.10
CA PHE A 466 -7.73 5.20 3.88
C PHE A 466 -7.44 6.68 3.58
N THR A 467 -6.56 6.93 2.62
CA THR A 467 -6.25 8.28 2.16
C THR A 467 -6.74 8.49 0.74
N THR A 468 -7.02 9.74 0.38
CA THR A 468 -7.29 10.10 -1.02
C THR A 468 -6.06 9.87 -1.88
N LYS A 469 -6.29 9.68 -3.19
CA LYS A 469 -5.23 9.71 -4.21
C LYS A 469 -4.63 11.13 -4.22
N THR A 470 -3.31 11.28 -4.33
CA THR A 470 -2.63 12.57 -4.19
C THR A 470 -2.57 13.33 -5.51
N VAL A 471 -3.47 14.28 -5.73
CA VAL A 471 -3.39 15.28 -6.79
C VAL A 471 -3.05 16.65 -6.21
N HIS A 472 -3.65 17.04 -5.06
CA HIS A 472 -3.46 18.39 -4.49
C HIS A 472 -3.21 18.39 -2.96
N ALA A 473 -3.96 17.62 -2.18
CA ALA A 473 -3.84 17.57 -0.72
C ALA A 473 -4.41 16.24 -0.17
N VAL A 474 -3.53 15.40 0.39
CA VAL A 474 -3.92 14.12 0.99
C VAL A 474 -4.94 14.34 2.11
N ALA A 475 -6.12 13.76 1.98
CA ALA A 475 -7.13 13.73 3.04
C ALA A 475 -7.24 12.34 3.66
N ASN A 476 -7.31 12.30 5.00
CA ASN A 476 -7.57 11.08 5.75
C ASN A 476 -9.07 10.80 5.77
N ILE A 477 -9.50 9.69 5.18
CA ILE A 477 -10.89 9.27 5.11
C ILE A 477 -11.15 8.13 6.09
N GLN A 478 -12.27 8.23 6.81
CA GLN A 478 -12.79 7.14 7.63
C GLN A 478 -14.19 6.78 7.15
N ALA A 479 -14.35 5.59 6.60
CA ALA A 479 -15.65 5.09 6.13
C ALA A 479 -16.23 4.11 7.15
N PHE A 480 -17.48 4.35 7.56
CA PHE A 480 -18.20 3.51 8.51
C PHE A 480 -19.39 2.85 7.83
N GLY A 481 -19.46 1.52 7.89
CA GLY A 481 -20.59 0.73 7.44
C GLY A 481 -21.40 0.20 8.61
N LYS A 482 -22.73 0.28 8.56
CA LYS A 482 -23.61 -0.20 9.62
C LYS A 482 -24.72 -1.07 9.06
N HIS A 483 -24.70 -2.34 9.44
CA HIS A 483 -25.71 -3.31 9.04
C HIS A 483 -26.93 -3.22 9.97
N SER A 484 -28.12 -3.52 9.46
CA SER A 484 -29.41 -3.50 10.18
C SER A 484 -29.35 -4.28 11.50
N LYS A 485 -28.82 -5.52 11.45
CA LYS A 485 -28.55 -6.42 12.59
C LYS A 485 -27.64 -5.85 13.70
N SER A 486 -26.97 -4.72 13.50
CA SER A 486 -26.17 -4.10 14.57
C SER A 486 -27.02 -3.47 15.67
N PHE A 487 -28.24 -3.03 15.35
CA PHE A 487 -29.10 -2.22 16.21
C PHE A 487 -28.40 -1.00 16.85
N ALA A 488 -27.25 -0.60 16.31
CA ALA A 488 -26.46 0.50 16.83
C ALA A 488 -27.00 1.83 16.28
N ASP A 489 -27.03 2.84 17.15
CA ASP A 489 -27.23 4.22 16.73
C ASP A 489 -25.95 4.74 16.07
N MET A 490 -26.05 5.26 14.84
CA MET A 490 -24.91 5.73 14.07
C MET A 490 -24.14 6.83 14.80
N TYR A 491 -24.82 7.82 15.35
CA TYR A 491 -24.16 8.96 15.95
C TYR A 491 -23.73 8.68 17.39
N ALA A 492 -24.65 8.17 18.22
CA ALA A 492 -24.44 8.02 19.66
C ALA A 492 -23.57 6.83 20.04
N ARG A 493 -23.66 5.70 19.31
CA ARG A 493 -22.95 4.45 19.63
C ARG A 493 -21.75 4.18 18.73
N ILE A 494 -21.76 4.63 17.47
CA ILE A 494 -20.65 4.42 16.54
C ILE A 494 -19.74 5.65 16.53
N LEU A 495 -20.17 6.76 15.92
CA LEU A 495 -19.30 7.90 15.66
C LEU A 495 -18.79 8.54 16.97
N ARG A 496 -19.67 8.86 17.92
CA ARG A 496 -19.27 9.51 19.19
C ARG A 496 -18.27 8.67 19.98
N LYS A 497 -18.47 7.34 20.02
CA LYS A 497 -17.55 6.42 20.71
C LYS A 497 -16.22 6.27 19.97
N LYS A 498 -16.25 6.26 18.64
CA LYS A 498 -15.04 6.09 17.81
C LYS A 498 -14.15 7.33 17.80
N PHE A 499 -14.75 8.50 17.77
CA PHE A 499 -14.02 9.76 17.76
C PHE A 499 -13.75 10.32 19.15
N SER A 500 -14.43 9.84 20.19
CA SER A 500 -14.33 10.40 21.54
C SER A 500 -14.48 11.92 21.50
N ALA A 501 -15.53 12.39 20.82
CA ALA A 501 -15.74 13.81 20.54
C ALA A 501 -17.23 14.15 20.53
N SER A 502 -17.53 15.45 20.72
CA SER A 502 -18.92 15.93 20.77
C SER A 502 -19.46 16.17 19.37
N ILE A 503 -20.55 15.49 19.01
CA ILE A 503 -21.07 15.51 17.65
C ILE A 503 -22.26 16.48 17.53
N ARG A 504 -22.25 17.33 16.49
CA ARG A 504 -23.38 18.16 16.06
C ARG A 504 -23.99 17.59 14.78
N ILE A 505 -25.29 17.31 14.77
CA ILE A 505 -25.98 16.57 13.70
C ILE A 505 -26.94 17.47 12.93
N TRP A 506 -26.88 17.36 11.60
CA TRP A 506 -27.89 17.83 10.65
C TRP A 506 -28.45 16.64 9.86
N ALA A 507 -29.62 16.16 10.25
CA ALA A 507 -30.34 15.09 9.55
C ALA A 507 -31.82 15.12 10.00
N PRO A 508 -32.77 14.65 9.17
CA PRO A 508 -34.16 14.47 9.59
C PRO A 508 -34.25 13.70 10.91
N ALA A 509 -35.06 14.19 11.84
CA ALA A 509 -35.16 13.65 13.20
C ALA A 509 -36.63 13.58 13.63
N ASP A 510 -37.01 12.49 14.27
CA ASP A 510 -38.34 12.34 14.86
C ASP A 510 -38.42 12.94 16.28
N ALA A 511 -39.62 12.91 16.87
CA ALA A 511 -39.85 13.41 18.23
C ALA A 511 -39.07 12.62 19.31
N ARG A 512 -38.64 11.39 19.01
CA ARG A 512 -37.88 10.52 19.94
C ARG A 512 -36.38 10.80 19.89
N SER A 513 -35.89 11.40 18.80
CA SER A 513 -34.49 11.75 18.56
C SER A 513 -34.08 12.97 19.38
N LYS A 514 -33.63 12.74 20.62
CA LYS A 514 -33.22 13.79 21.58
C LYS A 514 -31.71 14.04 21.57
N SER A 515 -31.31 15.28 21.83
CA SER A 515 -29.92 15.63 22.12
C SER A 515 -29.47 14.97 23.44
N ILE A 516 -28.23 14.50 23.49
CA ILE A 516 -27.59 13.96 24.68
C ILE A 516 -26.60 15.01 25.21
N CYS A 517 -27.03 15.79 26.19
CA CYS A 517 -26.24 16.90 26.74
C CYS A 517 -25.46 16.52 28.02
N LYS A 518 -25.56 15.28 28.49
CA LYS A 518 -24.89 14.77 29.71
C LYS A 518 -23.69 13.89 29.35
N GLY A 519 -22.64 13.93 30.16
CA GLY A 519 -21.38 13.19 29.97
C GLY A 519 -20.29 14.01 29.27
N GLN A 520 -19.09 13.42 29.15
CA GLN A 520 -17.89 14.08 28.59
C GLN A 520 -18.05 14.49 27.12
N TYR A 521 -18.73 13.66 26.31
CA TYR A 521 -18.97 13.92 24.89
C TYR A 521 -20.46 14.03 24.59
N GLN A 522 -20.85 15.17 24.03
CA GLN A 522 -22.25 15.52 23.82
C GLN A 522 -22.72 15.16 22.41
N LEU A 523 -24.02 14.99 22.26
CA LEU A 523 -24.68 14.77 20.98
C LEU A 523 -25.77 15.82 20.82
N ARG A 524 -25.60 16.76 19.89
CA ARG A 524 -26.53 17.89 19.73
C ARG A 524 -27.10 17.94 18.32
N LYS A 525 -28.40 18.15 18.20
CA LYS A 525 -29.00 18.56 16.92
C LYS A 525 -28.63 20.02 16.66
N ILE A 526 -28.23 20.32 15.42
CA ILE A 526 -28.08 21.70 14.97
C ILE A 526 -29.47 22.35 14.93
N ALA A 527 -29.54 23.63 15.32
CA ALA A 527 -30.79 24.39 15.31
C ALA A 527 -31.32 24.51 13.87
N SER A 528 -32.63 24.32 13.70
CA SER A 528 -33.34 24.52 12.43
C SER A 528 -34.33 25.67 12.62
N PRO A 529 -34.40 26.63 11.68
CA PRO A 529 -33.56 26.76 10.49
C PRO A 529 -32.13 27.25 10.81
N MET A 530 -31.20 27.03 9.89
CA MET A 530 -29.80 27.46 9.96
C MET A 530 -29.44 28.30 8.73
N GLN A 531 -28.55 29.29 8.90
CA GLN A 531 -27.88 29.95 7.78
C GLN A 531 -26.69 29.11 7.30
N PHE A 532 -26.67 28.79 6.00
CA PHE A 532 -25.58 28.06 5.36
C PHE A 532 -25.15 28.78 4.09
N ALA A 533 -23.92 29.29 4.08
CA ALA A 533 -23.46 30.28 3.10
C ALA A 533 -24.46 31.45 3.04
N ASP A 534 -25.07 31.70 1.88
CA ASP A 534 -25.98 32.83 1.66
C ASP A 534 -27.47 32.43 1.73
N ASN A 535 -27.77 31.19 2.13
CA ASN A 535 -29.13 30.63 2.14
C ASN A 535 -29.58 30.15 3.52
N GLN A 536 -30.85 30.37 3.84
CA GLN A 536 -31.49 29.79 5.00
C GLN A 536 -32.01 28.39 4.68
N VAL A 537 -31.62 27.39 5.46
CA VAL A 537 -32.00 26.00 5.26
C VAL A 537 -32.79 25.50 6.45
N SER A 538 -33.93 24.88 6.17
CA SER A 538 -34.73 24.18 7.17
C SER A 538 -34.45 22.69 7.08
N ARG A 539 -34.12 22.07 8.21
CA ARG A 539 -33.86 20.62 8.31
C ARG A 539 -35.05 19.79 7.86
N GLU A 540 -36.26 20.32 8.03
CA GLU A 540 -37.52 19.66 7.68
C GLU A 540 -37.73 19.60 6.15
N ALA A 541 -37.04 20.44 5.39
CA ALA A 541 -37.06 20.49 3.92
C ALA A 541 -35.73 20.06 3.28
N ASP A 542 -34.79 19.54 4.07
CA ASP A 542 -33.45 19.18 3.64
C ASP A 542 -33.22 17.66 3.69
N SER A 543 -32.86 17.08 2.55
CA SER A 543 -32.53 15.66 2.43
C SER A 543 -31.05 15.38 2.74
N ALA A 544 -30.21 16.42 2.87
CA ALA A 544 -28.81 16.30 3.24
C ALA A 544 -28.66 15.75 4.67
N ARG A 545 -27.64 14.90 4.86
CA ARG A 545 -27.34 14.28 6.14
C ARG A 545 -25.86 14.41 6.43
N TRP A 546 -25.51 15.16 7.47
CA TRP A 546 -24.13 15.38 7.85
C TRP A 546 -23.99 15.65 9.35
N ALA A 547 -22.78 15.53 9.85
CA ALA A 547 -22.46 15.82 11.22
C ALA A 547 -21.04 16.40 11.34
N LEU A 548 -20.86 17.27 12.32
CA LEU A 548 -19.55 17.77 12.75
C LEU A 548 -19.15 17.00 13.99
N VAL A 549 -17.92 16.50 14.00
CA VAL A 549 -17.34 15.70 15.08
C VAL A 549 -16.40 16.54 15.92
#